data_AF-V7C0J5-F1
#
_entry.id   AF-V7C0J5-F1
#
_cell.length_a   1.000
_cell.length_b   1.000
_cell.length_c   1.000
_cell.angle_alpha   90.00
_cell.angle_beta   90.00
_cell.angle_gamma   90.00
#
_symmetry.space_group_name_H-M   'P 1'
#
loop_
_entity.id
_entity.type
_entity.pdbx_description
1 polymer ?
#
loop_
_entity_poly.entity_id
_entity_poly.type
_entity_poly.pdbx_seq_one_letter_code
_entity_poly.pdbx_strand_id
1 'polypeptide(L)'
;MVSLSKMMLLLSLFLTTLLPSQLKGSEGGGEEGLLPSKVHVAITNFLVHDNLTVHCKDKHNDLGAHTLKAEETYTFVFRPNFFFNVTLYFCRFVWVGASHYFDIYVQDRDKCVECH
;
A
#
# COMPACT_ATOMS: atom_id res chain seq x y z
N MET A 1 -16.19 40.69 -2.26
CA MET A 1 -16.07 39.86 -3.47
C MET A 1 -14.60 39.76 -3.83
N VAL A 2 -13.95 38.63 -3.54
CA VAL A 2 -12.52 38.41 -3.87
C VAL A 2 -12.48 37.86 -5.29
N SER A 3 -11.83 38.57 -6.21
CA SER A 3 -11.68 38.15 -7.61
C SER A 3 -10.85 36.87 -7.69
N LEU A 4 -11.16 35.97 -8.63
CA LEU A 4 -10.37 34.76 -8.90
C LEU A 4 -8.88 35.05 -9.10
N SER A 5 -8.53 36.20 -9.70
CA SER A 5 -7.14 36.63 -9.85
C SER A 5 -6.47 36.90 -8.49
N LYS A 6 -7.20 37.47 -7.52
CA LYS A 6 -6.71 37.69 -6.16
C LYS A 6 -6.58 36.38 -5.39
N MET A 7 -7.42 35.38 -5.68
CA MET A 7 -7.28 34.04 -5.10
C MET A 7 -6.01 33.34 -5.60
N MET A 8 -5.70 33.44 -6.90
CA MET A 8 -4.46 32.89 -7.46
C MET A 8 -3.21 33.56 -6.88
N LEU A 9 -3.25 34.88 -6.65
CA LEU A 9 -2.16 35.63 -6.02
C LEU A 9 -1.95 35.23 -4.55
N LEU A 10 -3.03 34.96 -3.80
CA LEU A 10 -2.94 34.46 -2.44
C LEU A 10 -2.36 33.04 -2.40
N LEU A 11 -2.84 32.14 -3.28
CA LEU A 11 -2.33 30.78 -3.43
C LEU A 11 -0.84 30.75 -3.80
N SER A 12 -0.40 31.63 -4.70
CA SER A 12 1.02 31.74 -5.06
C SER A 12 1.89 32.26 -3.92
N LEU A 13 1.36 33.18 -3.11
CA LEU A 13 2.09 33.72 -1.96
C LEU A 13 2.30 32.65 -0.87
N PHE A 14 1.28 31.82 -0.61
CA PHE A 14 1.40 30.66 0.28
C PHE A 14 2.42 29.62 -0.21
N LEU A 15 2.53 29.40 -1.53
CA LEU A 15 3.52 28.48 -2.09
C LEU A 15 4.95 28.98 -1.93
N THR A 16 5.17 30.29 -2.02
CA THR A 16 6.51 30.90 -1.85
C THR A 16 7.00 30.91 -0.41
N THR A 17 6.11 30.91 0.59
CA THR A 17 6.49 30.91 2.01
C THR A 17 6.86 29.52 2.56
N LEU A 18 6.60 28.43 1.82
CA LEU A 18 6.92 27.05 2.21
C LEU A 18 8.34 26.62 1.82
N LEU A 19 9.13 27.49 1.17
CA LEU A 19 10.53 27.23 0.83
C LEU A 19 11.53 28.15 1.58
N PRO A 20 11.62 28.12 2.92
CA PRO A 20 12.85 28.51 3.58
C PRO A 20 13.73 27.26 3.83
N SER A 21 14.74 27.11 2.96
CA SER A 21 16.08 26.60 3.25
C SER A 21 16.28 25.59 4.40
N GLN A 22 16.44 24.31 4.07
CA GLN A 22 17.49 23.46 4.67
C GLN A 22 18.00 22.43 3.65
N LEU A 23 19.02 22.81 2.87
CA LEU A 23 19.97 21.83 2.33
C LEU A 23 20.98 21.53 3.44
N LYS A 24 20.63 20.64 4.37
CA LYS A 24 21.59 19.99 5.26
C LYS A 24 21.61 18.51 4.88
N GLY A 25 22.61 18.13 4.10
CA GLY A 25 22.92 16.72 3.87
C GLY A 25 23.38 16.08 5.18
N SER A 26 22.77 14.93 5.51
CA SER A 26 23.37 13.91 6.35
C SER A 26 22.80 12.56 5.94
N GLU A 27 23.71 11.63 5.64
CA GLU A 27 23.43 10.22 5.41
C GLU A 27 22.84 9.58 6.67
N GLY A 28 21.78 8.79 6.50
CA GLY A 28 21.07 8.10 7.58
C GLY A 28 19.58 7.94 7.27
N GLY A 29 19.24 6.91 6.49
CA GLY A 29 17.88 6.65 6.02
C GLY A 29 16.90 6.27 7.13
N GLY A 30 16.03 7.20 7.50
CA GLY A 30 14.75 6.97 8.15
C GLY A 30 13.72 7.94 7.57
N GLU A 31 12.73 7.42 6.84
CA GLU A 31 11.59 8.20 6.35
C GLU A 31 10.71 8.62 7.56
N GLU A 32 11.09 9.66 8.28
CA GLU A 32 10.24 10.23 9.34
C GLU A 32 9.11 11.08 8.74
N GLY A 33 7.88 10.56 8.80
CA GLY A 33 6.72 11.36 9.21
C GLY A 33 5.70 11.83 8.16
N LEU A 34 5.84 11.53 6.86
CA LEU A 34 4.85 11.98 5.85
C LEU A 34 4.12 10.86 5.11
N LEU A 35 4.62 9.62 5.10
CA LEU A 35 3.99 8.53 4.34
C LEU A 35 3.76 7.32 5.23
N PRO A 36 2.69 6.52 4.99
CA PRO A 36 2.48 5.29 5.72
C PRO A 36 3.62 4.31 5.45
N SER A 37 4.00 3.56 6.47
CA SER A 37 4.96 2.47 6.34
C SER A 37 4.53 1.48 5.26
N LYS A 38 5.51 0.87 4.59
CA LYS A 38 5.26 -0.18 3.61
C LYS A 38 4.62 -1.39 4.29
N VAL A 39 3.65 -1.99 3.63
CA VAL A 39 3.06 -3.26 4.03
C VAL A 39 3.69 -4.35 3.17
N HIS A 40 4.21 -5.38 3.83
CA HIS A 40 4.79 -6.56 3.19
C HIS A 40 3.83 -7.73 3.37
N VAL A 41 3.37 -8.29 2.26
CA VAL A 41 2.49 -9.47 2.26
C VAL A 41 3.31 -10.67 1.78
N ALA A 42 3.19 -11.77 2.52
CA ALA A 42 3.75 -13.07 2.15
C ALA A 42 2.64 -14.13 2.23
N ILE A 43 2.48 -14.90 1.16
CA ILE A 43 1.50 -15.97 1.03
C ILE A 43 2.25 -17.25 0.73
N THR A 44 2.28 -18.17 1.68
CA THR A 44 2.99 -19.46 1.57
C THR A 44 1.99 -20.59 1.41
N ASN A 45 2.23 -21.48 0.45
CA ASN A 45 1.39 -22.66 0.23
C ASN A 45 1.84 -23.83 1.14
N PHE A 46 1.03 -24.18 2.14
CA PHE A 46 1.24 -25.37 2.98
C PHE A 46 0.27 -26.52 2.66
N LEU A 47 -0.42 -26.48 1.51
CA LEU A 47 -1.26 -27.60 1.07
C LEU A 47 -0.40 -28.82 0.75
N VAL A 48 -0.86 -30.00 1.19
CA VAL A 48 -0.16 -31.26 0.96
C VAL A 48 -0.42 -31.72 -0.48
N HIS A 49 0.62 -31.71 -1.30
CA HIS A 49 0.62 -32.17 -2.70
C HIS A 49 -0.26 -31.37 -3.69
N ASP A 50 -0.81 -30.22 -3.29
CA ASP A 50 -1.63 -29.38 -4.15
C ASP A 50 -0.95 -28.06 -4.52
N ASN A 51 -1.13 -27.66 -5.77
CA ASN A 51 -0.77 -26.32 -6.22
C ASN A 51 -1.86 -25.34 -5.80
N LEU A 52 -1.43 -24.17 -5.32
CA LEU A 52 -2.30 -23.07 -4.94
C LEU A 52 -2.17 -21.94 -5.96
N THR A 53 -3.23 -21.63 -6.70
CA THR A 53 -3.28 -20.41 -7.51
C THR A 53 -3.84 -19.27 -6.68
N VAL A 54 -3.06 -18.20 -6.56
CA VAL A 54 -3.39 -16.97 -5.84
C VAL A 54 -3.53 -15.83 -6.85
N HIS A 55 -4.64 -15.11 -6.82
CA HIS A 55 -4.85 -13.92 -7.65
C HIS A 55 -5.24 -12.75 -6.76
N CYS A 56 -4.31 -11.81 -6.58
CA CYS A 56 -4.47 -10.65 -5.70
C CYS A 56 -4.72 -9.37 -6.48
N LYS A 57 -5.55 -8.48 -5.94
CA LYS A 57 -5.74 -7.12 -6.46
C LYS A 57 -6.24 -6.15 -5.39
N ASP A 58 -6.08 -4.86 -5.67
CA ASP A 58 -6.84 -3.80 -5.00
C ASP A 58 -7.89 -3.21 -5.96
N LYS A 59 -8.41 -2.03 -5.64
CA LYS A 59 -9.36 -1.31 -6.50
C LYS A 59 -8.76 -0.86 -7.85
N HIS A 60 -7.46 -0.63 -7.92
CA HIS A 60 -6.78 0.10 -9.00
C HIS A 60 -5.70 -0.71 -9.71
N ASN A 61 -5.22 -1.78 -9.11
CA ASN A 61 -4.07 -2.56 -9.52
C ASN A 61 -4.38 -4.05 -9.38
N ASP A 62 -4.20 -4.77 -10.48
CA ASP A 62 -4.29 -6.21 -10.53
C ASP A 62 -2.88 -6.80 -10.51
N LEU A 63 -2.55 -7.57 -9.47
CA LEU A 63 -1.22 -8.18 -9.31
C LEU A 63 -1.05 -9.47 -10.11
N GLY A 64 -2.10 -9.90 -10.80
CA GLY A 64 -2.14 -11.12 -11.59
C GLY A 64 -2.29 -12.38 -10.75
N ALA A 65 -2.36 -13.52 -11.47
CA ALA A 65 -2.45 -14.84 -10.87
C ALA A 65 -1.05 -15.49 -10.81
N HIS A 66 -0.73 -16.07 -9.65
CA HIS A 66 0.52 -16.77 -9.36
C HIS A 66 0.19 -18.17 -8.87
N THR A 67 0.85 -19.20 -9.41
CA THR A 67 0.66 -20.58 -8.96
C THR A 67 1.84 -20.99 -8.10
N LEU A 68 1.56 -21.37 -6.86
CA LEU A 68 2.52 -21.78 -5.84
C LEU A 68 2.48 -23.29 -5.68
N LYS A 69 3.63 -23.95 -5.83
CA LYS A 69 3.82 -25.34 -5.38
C LYS A 69 3.87 -25.38 -3.85
N ALA A 70 3.87 -26.58 -3.28
CA ALA A 70 4.07 -26.75 -1.84
C ALA A 70 5.35 -26.03 -1.39
N GLU A 71 5.24 -25.31 -0.26
CA GLU A 71 6.29 -24.50 0.39
C GLU A 71 6.74 -23.25 -0.38
N GLU A 72 6.24 -23.02 -1.60
CA GLU A 72 6.52 -21.77 -2.32
C GLU A 72 5.77 -20.59 -1.70
N THR A 73 6.39 -19.42 -1.79
CA THR A 73 5.85 -18.17 -1.23
C THR A 73 5.73 -17.12 -2.32
N TYR A 74 4.54 -16.54 -2.48
CA TYR A 74 4.31 -15.32 -3.25
C TYR A 74 4.39 -14.11 -2.32
N THR A 75 5.12 -13.07 -2.71
CA THR A 75 5.22 -11.83 -1.94
C THR A 75 4.91 -10.61 -2.79
N PHE A 76 4.36 -9.58 -2.16
CA PHE A 76 4.23 -8.25 -2.74
C PHE A 76 4.28 -7.18 -1.65
N VAL A 77 4.61 -5.96 -2.07
CA VAL A 77 4.79 -4.82 -1.17
C VAL A 77 4.03 -3.63 -1.73
N PHE A 78 3.35 -2.90 -0.87
CA PHE A 78 2.65 -1.67 -1.24
C PHE A 78 2.71 -0.64 -0.10
N ARG A 79 2.32 0.59 -0.41
CA ARG A 79 2.08 1.64 0.60
C ARG A 79 0.58 1.90 0.69
N PRO A 80 -0.04 1.82 1.88
CA PRO A 80 -1.43 2.21 2.08
C PRO A 80 -1.67 3.68 1.70
N ASN A 81 -2.94 4.03 1.48
CA ASN A 81 -3.32 5.39 1.14
C ASN A 81 -3.06 6.33 2.33
N PHE A 82 -2.41 7.46 2.08
CA PHE A 82 -2.03 8.39 3.14
C PHE A 82 -3.20 9.22 3.67
N PHE A 83 -4.12 9.64 2.79
CA PHE A 83 -5.17 10.62 3.13
C PHE A 83 -6.44 9.97 3.68
N PHE A 84 -6.76 8.75 3.24
CA PHE A 84 -7.97 8.02 3.63
C PHE A 84 -7.63 6.57 3.89
N ASN A 85 -8.26 5.94 4.89
CA ASN A 85 -8.04 4.52 5.19
C ASN A 85 -8.83 3.60 4.24
N VAL A 86 -8.53 3.67 2.95
CA VAL A 86 -9.32 3.01 1.90
C VAL A 86 -8.57 1.90 1.18
N THR A 87 -7.30 1.64 1.52
CA THR A 87 -6.54 0.57 0.88
C THR A 87 -7.07 -0.79 1.30
N LEU A 88 -7.44 -1.59 0.30
CA LEU A 88 -7.95 -2.94 0.43
C LEU A 88 -7.24 -3.83 -0.59
N TYR A 89 -6.55 -4.86 -0.13
CA TYR A 89 -6.09 -5.95 -0.99
C TYR A 89 -6.85 -7.21 -0.67
N PHE A 90 -7.43 -7.82 -1.70
CA PHE A 90 -8.12 -9.09 -1.61
C PHE A 90 -7.54 -10.07 -2.61
N CYS A 91 -7.50 -11.33 -2.23
CA CYS A 91 -6.94 -12.38 -3.05
C CYS A 91 -7.92 -13.53 -3.19
N ARG A 92 -8.02 -14.06 -4.41
CA ARG A 92 -8.66 -15.35 -4.69
C ARG A 92 -7.64 -16.46 -4.54
N PHE A 93 -8.01 -17.49 -3.82
CA PHE A 93 -7.25 -18.72 -3.63
C PHE A 93 -8.00 -19.86 -4.31
N VAL A 94 -7.30 -20.64 -5.13
CA VAL A 94 -7.87 -21.75 -5.88
C VAL A 94 -6.94 -22.94 -5.77
N TRP A 95 -7.49 -24.07 -5.34
CA TRP A 95 -6.81 -25.37 -5.32
C TRP A 95 -7.82 -26.47 -5.66
N VAL A 96 -7.40 -27.72 -5.64
CA VAL A 96 -8.27 -28.85 -5.96
C VAL A 96 -9.45 -28.90 -4.99
N GLY A 97 -10.66 -28.76 -5.53
CA GLY A 97 -11.90 -28.88 -4.77
C GLY A 97 -12.37 -27.62 -4.04
N ALA A 98 -11.64 -26.49 -4.09
CA ALA A 98 -12.08 -25.28 -3.41
C ALA A 98 -11.64 -23.98 -4.08
N SER A 99 -12.42 -22.93 -3.82
CA SER A 99 -12.08 -21.56 -4.21
C SER A 99 -12.65 -20.57 -3.23
N HIS A 100 -11.79 -19.71 -2.69
CA HIS A 100 -12.15 -18.75 -1.64
C HIS A 100 -11.53 -17.38 -1.90
N TYR A 101 -12.24 -16.34 -1.48
CA TYR A 101 -11.73 -14.97 -1.45
C TYR A 101 -11.45 -14.57 -0.01
N PHE A 102 -10.35 -13.85 0.20
CA PHE A 102 -10.00 -13.27 1.48
C PHE A 102 -9.51 -11.83 1.31
N ASP A 103 -9.93 -10.96 2.23
CA ASP A 103 -9.39 -9.61 2.37
C ASP A 103 -8.09 -9.68 3.16
N ILE A 104 -6.98 -9.81 2.42
CA ILE A 104 -5.63 -9.99 2.96
C ILE A 104 -5.15 -8.73 3.68
N TYR A 105 -5.56 -7.55 3.22
CA TYR A 105 -5.29 -6.30 3.90
C TYR A 105 -6.50 -5.37 3.84
N VAL A 106 -6.93 -4.87 4.99
CA VAL A 106 -7.95 -3.83 5.13
C VAL A 106 -7.32 -2.70 5.95
N GLN A 107 -7.10 -1.53 5.35
CA GLN A 107 -6.33 -0.47 6.01
C GLN A 107 -6.89 -0.05 7.36
N ASP A 108 -8.22 0.03 7.54
CA ASP A 108 -8.79 0.37 8.85
C ASP A 108 -8.53 -0.70 9.93
N ARG A 109 -8.45 -1.98 9.55
CA ARG A 109 -8.19 -3.12 10.45
C ARG A 109 -6.70 -3.31 10.72
N ASP A 110 -5.88 -3.15 9.68
CA ASP A 110 -4.47 -3.59 9.64
C ASP A 110 -3.47 -2.43 9.62
N LYS A 111 -3.93 -1.17 9.60
CA LYS A 111 -3.02 -0.03 9.79
C LYS A 111 -2.30 -0.22 11.11
N CYS A 112 -0.97 -0.16 11.03
CA CYS A 112 -0.18 -0.22 12.24
C CYS A 112 0.07 1.18 12.75
N VAL A 113 -0.56 1.52 13.87
CA VAL A 113 -0.34 2.80 14.56
C VAL A 113 0.91 2.72 15.44
N GLU A 114 1.18 1.55 16.03
CA GLU A 114 2.38 1.24 16.81
C GLU A 114 2.91 -0.15 16.44
N CYS A 115 3.67 -0.22 15.33
CA CYS A 115 4.49 -1.40 15.02
C CYS A 115 5.91 -1.08 15.45
N HIS A 116 6.40 -1.80 16.46
CA HIS A 116 7.79 -1.73 16.90
C HIS A 116 8.69 -2.58 16.00
#